data_AF-A0A0N1I1Q4-F1
#
_entry.id   AF-A0A0N1I1Q4-F1
#
_cell.length_a   1.000
_cell.length_b   1.000
_cell.length_c   1.000
_cell.angle_alpha   90.00
_cell.angle_beta   90.00
_cell.angle_gamma   90.00
#
_symmetry.space_group_name_H-M   'P 1'
#
loop_
_entity.id
_entity.type
_entity.pdbx_description
1 polymer ?
#
loop_
_entity_poly.entity_id
_entity_poly.type
_entity_poly.pdbx_seq_one_letter_code
_entity_poly.pdbx_strand_id
1 'polypeptide(L)'
;MPQDRATQLAELRKQFPSTSVVTESAQETVLKVEHVLRISPTTEYALSLFVSLSPSFPKSAPKATMPYCCHSIPITPPNINPSEAQAYQWDSSASTLVEAVRNAFQNAADRWGPVEPPSMRSVVVQLSGETDRLLRDLASNPNCLDAYCYQLPIVKQMRETSRQTIDVIERVANENTLLRSEVETLKKKVEALQHQLGDQVSQLQRLGQNRLLTSVCTPEALIRTLETDVRTMSGECKAVGKKALDAYRTDKSSFQDLLELYKAQSKAMHMLDLKRISYRAQCAAN
;
A
#
# COMPACT_ATOMS: atom_id res chain seq x y z
N MET A 1 3.22 -24.57 -36.74
CA MET A 1 3.06 -24.00 -38.09
C MET A 1 2.41 -22.64 -37.93
N PRO A 2 3.00 -21.53 -38.42
CA PRO A 2 2.34 -20.23 -38.40
C PRO A 2 1.01 -20.36 -39.17
N GLN A 3 -0.12 -20.02 -38.54
CA GLN A 3 -1.41 -20.11 -39.22
C GLN A 3 -1.52 -18.98 -40.26
N ASP A 4 -1.66 -19.33 -41.54
CA ASP A 4 -1.85 -18.35 -42.61
C ASP A 4 -3.09 -17.48 -42.40
N ARG A 5 -3.02 -16.22 -42.87
CA ARG A 5 -4.11 -15.22 -42.80
C ARG A 5 -5.45 -15.79 -43.27
N ALA A 6 -5.45 -16.52 -44.39
CA ALA A 6 -6.65 -17.12 -44.95
C ALA A 6 -7.29 -18.15 -44.00
N THR A 7 -6.46 -18.95 -43.33
CA THR A 7 -6.90 -19.98 -42.37
C THR A 7 -7.54 -19.34 -41.13
N GLN A 8 -6.92 -18.29 -40.58
CA GLN A 8 -7.49 -17.58 -39.43
C GLN A 8 -8.80 -16.86 -39.77
N LEU A 9 -8.92 -16.30 -40.98
CA LEU A 9 -10.16 -15.68 -41.46
C LEU A 9 -11.28 -16.71 -41.70
N ALA A 10 -10.93 -17.89 -42.22
CA ALA A 10 -11.89 -18.98 -42.42
C ALA A 10 -12.43 -19.49 -41.07
N GLU A 11 -11.55 -19.68 -40.08
CA GLU A 11 -11.98 -20.10 -38.75
C GLU A 11 -12.79 -19.01 -38.04
N LEU A 12 -12.45 -17.72 -38.22
CA LEU A 12 -13.26 -16.62 -37.71
C LEU A 12 -14.68 -16.65 -38.29
N ARG A 13 -14.85 -16.82 -39.60
CA ARG A 13 -16.17 -16.92 -40.23
C ARG A 13 -16.95 -18.16 -39.79
N LYS A 14 -16.26 -19.26 -39.49
CA LYS A 14 -16.88 -20.47 -38.96
C LYS A 14 -17.43 -20.26 -37.54
N GLN A 15 -16.69 -19.57 -36.68
CA GLN A 15 -17.06 -19.31 -35.28
C GLN A 15 -18.03 -18.12 -35.15
N PHE A 16 -17.94 -17.15 -36.05
CA PHE A 16 -18.80 -15.97 -36.12
C PHE A 16 -19.40 -15.86 -37.54
N PRO A 17 -20.50 -16.57 -37.82
CA PRO A 17 -21.09 -16.66 -39.16
C PRO A 17 -21.52 -15.31 -39.75
N SER A 18 -21.91 -14.36 -38.89
CA SER A 18 -22.31 -13.01 -39.27
C SER A 18 -21.14 -12.06 -39.57
N THR A 19 -19.93 -12.59 -39.78
CA THR A 19 -18.77 -11.77 -40.14
C THR A 19 -18.84 -11.33 -41.60
N SER A 20 -18.84 -10.01 -41.84
CA SER A 20 -18.79 -9.42 -43.19
C SER A 20 -17.54 -8.56 -43.38
N VAL A 21 -17.08 -8.41 -44.62
CA VAL A 21 -15.98 -7.52 -44.96
C VAL A 21 -16.57 -6.14 -45.24
N VAL A 22 -16.11 -5.12 -44.52
CA VAL A 22 -16.55 -3.72 -44.72
C VAL A 22 -15.64 -3.04 -45.74
N THR A 23 -14.33 -3.22 -45.56
CA THR A 23 -13.32 -2.61 -46.41
C THR A 23 -12.18 -3.61 -46.60
N GLU A 24 -11.73 -3.78 -47.84
CA GLU A 24 -10.51 -4.50 -48.16
C GLU A 24 -9.63 -3.60 -49.03
N SER A 25 -8.47 -3.21 -48.49
CA SER A 25 -7.52 -2.32 -49.15
C SER A 25 -6.10 -2.86 -49.02
N ALA A 26 -5.17 -2.29 -49.78
CA ALA A 26 -3.74 -2.60 -49.67
C ALA A 26 -3.15 -2.25 -48.28
N GLN A 27 -3.80 -1.35 -47.54
CA GLN A 27 -3.34 -0.88 -46.24
C GLN A 27 -3.98 -1.60 -45.06
N GLU A 28 -5.21 -2.09 -45.20
CA GLU A 28 -5.91 -2.83 -44.14
C GLU A 28 -7.13 -3.58 -44.68
N THR A 29 -7.50 -4.65 -43.98
CA THR A 29 -8.80 -5.30 -44.11
C THR A 29 -9.60 -5.05 -42.84
N VAL A 30 -10.81 -4.51 -42.99
CA VAL A 30 -11.73 -4.24 -41.89
C VAL A 30 -12.92 -5.19 -42.00
N LEU A 31 -13.13 -5.98 -40.95
CA LEU A 31 -14.23 -6.92 -40.82
C LEU A 31 -15.25 -6.35 -39.85
N LYS A 32 -16.54 -6.46 -40.16
CA LYS A 32 -17.61 -6.32 -39.19
C LYS A 32 -17.95 -7.70 -38.66
N VAL A 33 -17.76 -7.90 -37.37
CA VAL A 33 -18.14 -9.14 -36.69
C VAL A 33 -19.35 -8.83 -35.82
N GLU A 34 -20.41 -9.60 -35.99
CA GLU A 34 -21.60 -9.53 -35.13
C GLU A 34 -21.66 -10.80 -34.27
N HIS A 35 -21.92 -10.62 -32.98
CA HIS A 35 -22.04 -11.73 -32.04
C HIS A 35 -23.11 -11.42 -30.99
N VAL A 36 -23.92 -12.43 -30.68
CA VAL A 36 -24.87 -12.38 -29.58
C VAL A 36 -24.20 -12.97 -28.36
N LEU A 37 -23.92 -12.13 -27.37
CA LEU A 37 -23.23 -12.52 -26.15
C LEU A 37 -24.24 -12.57 -25.00
N ARG A 38 -24.29 -13.73 -24.32
CA ARG A 38 -25.14 -13.94 -23.15
C ARG A 38 -24.37 -13.58 -21.90
N ILE A 39 -24.74 -12.47 -21.25
CA ILE A 39 -24.06 -11.96 -20.05
C ILE A 39 -24.71 -12.52 -18.77
N SER A 40 -26.00 -12.81 -18.82
CA SER A 40 -26.73 -13.42 -17.71
C SER A 40 -27.74 -14.45 -18.23
N PRO A 41 -28.33 -15.29 -17.36
CA PRO A 41 -29.39 -16.21 -17.76
C PRO A 41 -30.58 -15.52 -18.45
N THR A 42 -30.78 -14.22 -18.21
CA THR A 42 -31.91 -13.44 -18.71
C THR A 42 -31.52 -12.32 -19.68
N THR A 43 -30.22 -12.11 -19.94
CA THR A 43 -29.73 -10.96 -20.70
C THR A 43 -28.77 -11.40 -21.80
N GLU A 44 -29.16 -11.12 -23.04
CA GLU A 44 -28.38 -11.34 -24.26
C GLU A 44 -28.24 -10.01 -24.99
N TYR A 45 -27.03 -9.67 -25.43
CA TYR A 45 -26.77 -8.49 -26.24
C TYR A 45 -26.28 -8.89 -27.63
N ALA A 46 -26.83 -8.25 -28.65
CA ALA A 46 -26.25 -8.27 -29.98
C ALA A 46 -25.18 -7.17 -30.07
N LEU A 47 -23.91 -7.57 -30.07
CA LEU A 47 -22.77 -6.66 -30.22
C LEU A 47 -22.22 -6.74 -31.64
N SER A 48 -21.79 -5.60 -32.16
CA SER A 48 -21.03 -5.50 -33.41
C SER A 48 -19.67 -4.89 -33.10
N LEU A 49 -18.60 -5.49 -33.62
CA LEU A 49 -17.23 -4.96 -33.54
C LEU A 49 -16.63 -4.84 -34.93
N PHE A 50 -15.84 -3.79 -35.15
CA PHE A 50 -14.96 -3.70 -36.30
C PHE A 50 -13.59 -4.27 -35.92
N VAL A 51 -13.12 -5.26 -36.69
CA VAL A 51 -11.82 -5.90 -36.52
C VAL A 51 -10.95 -5.50 -37.70
N SER A 52 -9.95 -4.66 -37.46
CA SER A 52 -8.99 -4.26 -38.47
C SER A 52 -7.74 -5.13 -38.43
N LEU A 53 -7.34 -5.59 -39.61
CA LEU A 53 -6.19 -6.44 -39.85
C LEU A 53 -5.19 -5.69 -40.73
N SER A 54 -3.99 -5.50 -40.18
CA SER A 54 -2.86 -4.92 -40.90
C SER A 54 -2.42 -5.84 -42.06
N PRO A 55 -1.70 -5.33 -43.08
CA PRO A 55 -1.19 -6.15 -44.18
C PRO A 55 -0.18 -7.20 -43.69
N SER A 56 0.49 -6.92 -42.56
CA SER A 56 1.46 -7.82 -41.93
C SER A 56 0.85 -8.89 -41.02
N PHE A 57 -0.47 -8.92 -40.86
CA PHE A 57 -1.16 -9.96 -40.08
C PHE A 57 -0.88 -11.35 -40.71
N PRO A 58 -0.56 -12.39 -39.91
CA PRO A 58 -0.71 -12.51 -38.45
C PRO A 58 0.50 -12.08 -37.61
N LYS A 59 1.58 -11.54 -38.20
CA LYS A 59 2.75 -11.07 -37.43
C LYS A 59 2.42 -9.86 -36.55
N SER A 60 1.49 -9.02 -37.01
CA SER A 60 0.94 -7.91 -36.25
C SER A 60 -0.41 -8.27 -35.62
N ALA A 61 -0.69 -7.68 -34.47
CA ALA A 61 -1.94 -7.89 -33.75
C ALA A 61 -3.15 -7.31 -34.50
N PRO A 62 -4.32 -7.97 -34.43
CA PRO A 62 -5.57 -7.37 -34.87
C PRO A 62 -5.98 -6.23 -33.92
N LYS A 63 -6.77 -5.27 -34.41
CA LYS A 63 -7.37 -4.23 -33.56
C LYS A 63 -8.89 -4.35 -33.61
N ALA A 64 -9.52 -4.29 -32.44
CA ALA A 64 -10.98 -4.32 -32.31
C ALA A 64 -11.49 -2.93 -31.89
N THR A 65 -12.51 -2.43 -32.56
CA THR A 65 -13.14 -1.14 -32.25
C THR A 65 -14.66 -1.23 -32.23
N MET A 66 -15.30 -0.37 -31.42
CA MET A 66 -16.76 -0.21 -31.40
C MET A 66 -17.23 0.61 -32.61
N PRO A 67 -18.23 0.14 -33.39
CA PRO A 67 -18.69 0.83 -34.59
C PRO A 67 -19.24 2.24 -34.39
N TYR A 68 -19.88 2.53 -33.25
CA TYR A 68 -20.59 3.79 -33.01
C TYR A 68 -19.73 4.89 -32.41
N CYS A 69 -18.63 4.56 -31.73
CA CYS A 69 -17.76 5.54 -31.08
C CYS A 69 -16.29 5.40 -31.46
N CYS A 70 -15.95 4.46 -32.35
CA CYS A 70 -14.58 4.13 -32.75
C CYS A 70 -13.64 3.83 -31.57
N HIS A 71 -14.21 3.48 -30.41
CA HIS A 71 -13.45 3.23 -29.20
C HIS A 71 -12.68 1.90 -29.32
N SER A 72 -11.40 1.93 -28.99
CA SER A 72 -10.53 0.75 -29.03
C SER A 72 -10.83 -0.21 -27.90
N ILE A 73 -11.08 -1.48 -28.24
CA ILE A 73 -11.34 -2.53 -27.27
C ILE A 73 -10.12 -3.44 -27.13
N PRO A 74 -9.67 -3.71 -25.89
CA PRO A 74 -8.60 -4.68 -25.65
C PRO A 74 -8.97 -6.08 -26.17
N ILE A 75 -8.02 -6.73 -26.83
CA ILE A 75 -8.10 -8.15 -27.26
C ILE A 75 -7.48 -9.12 -26.23
N THR A 76 -7.00 -8.58 -25.11
CA THR A 76 -6.41 -9.32 -24.00
C THR A 76 -7.47 -10.19 -23.32
N PRO A 77 -7.08 -11.33 -22.72
CA PRO A 77 -8.03 -12.14 -21.96
C PRO A 77 -8.78 -11.31 -20.91
N PRO A 78 -10.09 -11.55 -20.72
CA PRO A 78 -10.88 -10.82 -19.74
C PRO A 78 -10.45 -11.18 -18.30
N ASN A 79 -10.62 -10.24 -17.36
CA ASN A 79 -10.34 -10.43 -15.93
C ASN A 79 -8.88 -10.75 -15.54
N ILE A 80 -7.90 -10.45 -16.41
CA ILE A 80 -6.48 -10.53 -16.04
C ILE A 80 -6.06 -9.36 -15.14
N ASN A 81 -5.03 -9.57 -14.33
CA ASN A 81 -4.48 -8.51 -13.48
C ASN A 81 -4.03 -7.30 -14.34
N PRO A 82 -4.22 -6.05 -13.88
CA PRO A 82 -3.82 -4.87 -14.64
C PRO A 82 -2.34 -4.86 -15.06
N SER A 83 -1.46 -5.40 -14.22
CA SER A 83 -0.03 -5.57 -14.50
C SER A 83 0.25 -6.58 -15.62
N GLU A 84 -0.52 -7.67 -15.67
CA GLU A 84 -0.41 -8.70 -16.71
C GLU A 84 -1.03 -8.24 -18.03
N ALA A 85 -2.09 -7.43 -17.97
CA ALA A 85 -2.70 -6.80 -19.14
C ALA A 85 -1.74 -5.86 -19.88
N GLN A 86 -0.92 -5.11 -19.14
CA GLN A 86 0.10 -4.24 -19.72
C GLN A 86 1.27 -5.03 -20.33
N ALA A 87 1.55 -6.23 -19.81
CA ALA A 87 2.60 -7.11 -20.29
C ALA A 87 2.16 -8.02 -21.45
N TYR A 88 0.86 -8.08 -21.76
CA TYR A 88 0.34 -8.94 -22.82
C TYR A 88 0.86 -8.51 -24.20
N GLN A 89 1.58 -9.41 -24.86
CA GLN A 89 2.08 -9.21 -26.22
C GLN A 89 1.45 -10.24 -27.15
N TRP A 90 1.05 -9.78 -28.35
CA TRP A 90 0.54 -10.65 -29.39
C TRP A 90 1.64 -11.57 -29.89
N ASP A 91 1.43 -12.87 -29.76
CA ASP A 91 2.32 -13.89 -30.29
C ASP A 91 1.67 -14.56 -31.51
N SER A 92 2.20 -14.29 -32.69
CA SER A 92 1.71 -14.86 -33.96
C SER A 92 1.77 -16.39 -34.04
N SER A 93 2.53 -17.04 -33.16
CA SER A 93 2.67 -18.50 -33.11
C SER A 93 1.70 -19.19 -32.15
N ALA A 94 1.21 -18.47 -31.14
CA ALA A 94 0.37 -19.00 -30.07
C ALA A 94 -1.05 -18.37 -30.04
N SER A 95 -1.20 -17.14 -30.52
CA SER A 95 -2.48 -16.41 -30.49
C SER A 95 -3.30 -16.63 -31.76
N THR A 96 -4.63 -16.76 -31.59
CA THR A 96 -5.56 -16.88 -32.71
C THR A 96 -6.49 -15.67 -32.85
N LEU A 97 -6.89 -15.34 -34.07
CA LEU A 97 -7.84 -14.25 -34.34
C LEU A 97 -9.20 -14.49 -33.67
N VAL A 98 -9.67 -15.74 -33.62
CA VAL A 98 -10.93 -16.11 -32.98
C VAL A 98 -10.91 -15.77 -31.49
N GLU A 99 -9.84 -16.13 -30.79
CA GLU A 99 -9.69 -15.83 -29.37
C GLU A 99 -9.58 -14.34 -29.12
N ALA A 100 -8.80 -13.61 -29.93
CA ALA A 100 -8.70 -12.15 -29.83
C ALA A 100 -10.07 -11.46 -29.99
N VAL A 101 -10.88 -11.91 -30.95
CA VAL A 101 -12.22 -11.38 -31.18
C VAL A 101 -13.17 -11.76 -30.05
N ARG A 102 -13.12 -13.00 -29.55
CA ARG A 102 -13.92 -13.45 -28.41
C ARG A 102 -13.60 -12.65 -27.14
N ASN A 103 -12.30 -12.44 -26.87
CA ASN A 103 -11.83 -11.60 -25.77
C ASN A 103 -12.30 -10.16 -25.93
N ALA A 104 -12.23 -9.59 -27.14
CA ALA A 104 -12.73 -8.25 -27.41
C ALA A 104 -14.24 -8.14 -27.14
N PHE A 105 -15.05 -9.12 -27.54
CA PHE A 105 -16.47 -9.13 -27.21
C PHE A 105 -16.73 -9.20 -25.71
N GLN A 106 -15.98 -10.00 -24.96
CA GLN A 106 -16.12 -10.06 -23.51
C GLN A 106 -15.70 -8.74 -22.83
N ASN A 107 -14.55 -8.18 -23.20
CA ASN A 107 -14.10 -6.88 -22.69
C ASN A 107 -15.05 -5.73 -23.08
N ALA A 108 -15.73 -5.83 -24.23
CA ALA A 108 -16.78 -4.89 -24.62
C ALA A 108 -17.98 -5.01 -23.69
N ALA A 109 -18.45 -6.25 -23.47
CA ALA A 109 -19.58 -6.55 -22.61
C ALA A 109 -19.35 -6.11 -21.16
N ASP A 110 -18.16 -6.38 -20.60
CA ASP A 110 -17.79 -6.00 -19.23
C ASP A 110 -17.81 -4.47 -19.02
N ARG A 111 -17.48 -3.69 -20.06
CA ARG A 111 -17.55 -2.22 -20.01
C ARG A 111 -18.98 -1.68 -20.03
N TRP A 112 -19.91 -2.37 -20.69
CA TRP A 112 -21.31 -1.96 -20.77
C TRP A 112 -22.12 -2.40 -19.54
N GLY A 113 -21.75 -3.51 -18.91
CA GLY A 113 -22.44 -4.03 -17.73
C GLY A 113 -23.91 -4.36 -18.04
N PRO A 114 -24.87 -4.00 -17.16
CA PRO A 114 -26.29 -4.34 -17.33
C PRO A 114 -27.04 -3.44 -18.32
N VAL A 115 -26.37 -2.47 -18.95
CA VAL A 115 -26.99 -1.54 -19.90
C VAL A 115 -26.74 -2.01 -21.33
N GLU A 116 -27.81 -2.10 -22.13
CA GLU A 116 -27.70 -2.50 -23.53
C GLU A 116 -26.99 -1.41 -24.36
N PRO A 117 -25.99 -1.77 -25.19
CA PRO A 117 -25.34 -0.82 -26.09
C PRO A 117 -26.31 -0.30 -27.16
N PRO A 118 -26.23 0.99 -27.56
CA PRO A 118 -27.10 1.53 -28.59
C PRO A 118 -26.82 0.88 -29.94
N SER A 119 -27.87 0.43 -30.63
CA SER A 119 -27.72 -0.12 -31.98
C SER A 119 -27.33 0.97 -32.99
N MET A 120 -26.56 0.62 -34.03
CA MET A 120 -26.22 1.55 -35.12
C MET A 120 -27.48 2.18 -35.74
N ARG A 121 -28.57 1.43 -35.83
CA ARG A 121 -29.86 1.95 -36.30
C ARG A 121 -30.41 3.03 -35.38
N SER A 122 -30.37 2.82 -34.06
CA SER A 122 -30.79 3.82 -33.07
C SER A 122 -29.94 5.08 -33.16
N VAL A 123 -28.62 4.92 -33.25
CA VAL A 123 -27.69 6.04 -33.38
C VAL A 123 -27.94 6.82 -34.67
N VAL A 124 -28.08 6.12 -35.80
CA VAL A 124 -28.36 6.76 -37.10
C VAL A 124 -29.70 7.50 -37.07
N VAL A 125 -30.76 6.93 -36.50
CA VAL A 125 -32.08 7.58 -36.42
C VAL A 125 -32.03 8.85 -35.56
N GLN A 126 -31.34 8.79 -34.41
CA GLN A 126 -31.18 9.95 -33.53
C GLN A 126 -30.33 11.03 -34.20
N LEU A 127 -29.21 10.66 -34.81
CA LEU A 127 -28.34 11.60 -35.52
C LEU A 127 -29.03 12.21 -36.74
N SER A 128 -29.79 11.44 -37.52
CA SER A 128 -30.52 11.98 -38.69
C SER A 128 -31.59 12.97 -38.27
N GLY A 129 -32.31 12.68 -37.17
CA GLY A 129 -33.34 13.58 -36.65
C GLY A 129 -32.76 14.91 -36.13
N GLU A 130 -31.65 14.85 -35.40
CA GLU A 130 -30.96 16.04 -34.90
C GLU A 130 -30.30 16.84 -36.04
N THR A 131 -29.72 16.16 -37.04
CA THR A 131 -29.09 16.83 -38.20
C THR A 131 -30.13 17.56 -39.04
N ASP A 132 -31.27 16.93 -39.31
CA ASP A 132 -32.35 17.57 -40.08
C ASP A 132 -33.02 18.73 -39.32
N ARG A 133 -33.13 18.63 -37.99
CA ARG A 133 -33.63 19.71 -37.14
C ARG A 133 -32.66 20.89 -37.11
N LEU A 134 -31.37 20.60 -36.92
CA LEU A 134 -30.32 21.61 -36.87
C LEU A 134 -30.11 22.29 -38.23
N LEU A 135 -30.20 21.55 -39.35
CA LEU A 135 -30.20 22.12 -40.69
C LEU A 135 -31.43 23.01 -40.95
N ARG A 136 -32.60 22.64 -40.42
CA ARG A 136 -33.83 23.44 -40.53
C ARG A 136 -33.78 24.69 -39.65
N ASP A 137 -33.17 24.61 -38.47
CA ASP A 137 -32.92 25.74 -37.58
C ASP A 137 -31.89 26.72 -38.19
N LEU A 138 -30.86 26.20 -38.86
CA LEU A 138 -29.88 27.00 -39.61
C LEU A 138 -30.49 27.67 -40.86
N ALA A 139 -31.38 26.97 -41.56
CA ALA A 139 -32.07 27.51 -42.73
C ALA A 139 -33.14 28.56 -42.35
N SER A 140 -33.76 28.42 -41.16
CA SER A 140 -34.80 29.33 -40.67
C SER A 140 -34.25 30.54 -39.91
N ASN A 141 -33.04 30.44 -39.34
CA ASN A 141 -32.38 31.56 -38.66
C ASN A 141 -30.87 31.58 -38.94
N PRO A 142 -30.41 32.33 -39.96
CA PRO A 142 -28.99 32.36 -40.35
C PRO A 142 -28.06 32.93 -39.26
N ASN A 143 -28.60 33.68 -38.30
CA ASN A 143 -27.84 34.18 -37.14
C ASN A 143 -27.39 33.07 -36.19
N CYS A 144 -27.99 31.88 -36.25
CA CYS A 144 -27.57 30.72 -35.46
C CYS A 144 -26.20 30.19 -35.90
N LEU A 145 -25.86 30.30 -37.19
CA LEU A 145 -24.53 29.95 -37.72
C LEU A 145 -23.48 30.94 -37.21
N ASP A 146 -23.80 32.23 -37.19
CA ASP A 146 -22.91 33.28 -36.71
C ASP A 146 -22.68 33.15 -35.19
N ALA A 147 -23.75 32.96 -34.42
CA ALA A 147 -23.67 32.69 -32.98
C ALA A 147 -22.86 31.42 -32.67
N TYR A 148 -23.03 30.36 -33.47
CA TYR A 148 -22.24 29.13 -33.33
C TYR A 148 -20.76 29.35 -33.65
N CYS A 149 -20.44 30.15 -34.69
CA CYS A 149 -19.08 30.55 -35.01
C CYS A 149 -18.40 31.35 -33.89
N TYR A 150 -19.14 32.18 -33.16
CA TYR A 150 -18.61 32.91 -31.99
C TYR A 150 -18.50 32.03 -30.74
N GLN A 151 -19.36 31.03 -30.56
CA GLN A 151 -19.33 30.12 -29.41
C GLN A 151 -18.26 29.04 -29.54
N LEU A 152 -17.95 28.59 -30.76
CA LEU A 152 -17.01 27.49 -31.00
C LEU A 152 -15.60 27.73 -30.40
N PRO A 153 -14.98 28.92 -30.55
CA PRO A 153 -13.68 29.21 -29.94
C PRO A 153 -13.73 29.16 -28.41
N ILE A 154 -14.80 29.69 -27.80
CA ILE A 154 -15.00 29.70 -26.35
C ILE A 154 -15.14 28.27 -25.84
N VAL A 155 -15.97 27.46 -26.48
CA VAL A 155 -16.18 26.05 -26.08
C VAL A 155 -14.90 25.22 -26.29
N LYS A 156 -14.13 25.47 -27.37
CA LYS A 156 -12.82 24.85 -27.56
C LYS A 156 -11.85 25.22 -26.45
N GLN A 157 -11.77 26.49 -26.08
CA GLN A 157 -10.91 26.95 -25.01
C GLN A 157 -11.32 26.40 -23.64
N MET A 158 -12.63 26.33 -23.35
CA MET A 158 -13.17 25.67 -22.16
C MET A 158 -12.83 24.18 -22.14
N ARG A 159 -12.88 23.48 -23.27
CA ARG A 159 -12.50 22.07 -23.37
C ARG A 159 -10.99 21.87 -23.13
N GLU A 160 -10.15 22.74 -23.68
CA GLU A 160 -8.70 22.70 -23.43
C GLU A 160 -8.36 22.97 -21.96
N THR A 161 -8.95 24.00 -21.35
CA THR A 161 -8.75 24.28 -19.91
C THR A 161 -9.31 23.17 -19.01
N SER A 162 -10.46 22.59 -19.38
CA SER A 162 -11.01 21.43 -18.66
C SER A 162 -10.06 20.25 -18.72
N ARG A 163 -9.47 19.96 -19.89
CA ARG A 163 -8.48 18.90 -20.04
C ARG A 163 -7.23 19.16 -19.19
N GLN A 164 -6.67 20.38 -19.25
CA GLN A 164 -5.53 20.76 -18.42
C GLN A 164 -5.83 20.63 -16.92
N THR A 165 -7.05 20.98 -16.51
CA THR A 165 -7.47 20.88 -15.10
C THR A 165 -7.57 19.42 -14.68
N ILE A 166 -8.14 18.55 -15.52
CA ILE A 166 -8.21 17.11 -15.26
C ILE A 166 -6.80 16.52 -15.15
N ASP A 167 -5.88 16.88 -16.05
CA ASP A 167 -4.49 16.40 -16.01
C ASP A 167 -3.78 16.84 -14.70
N VAL A 168 -4.07 18.04 -14.19
CA VAL A 168 -3.54 18.52 -12.89
C VAL A 168 -4.16 17.75 -11.73
N ILE A 169 -5.48 17.51 -11.75
CA ILE A 169 -6.16 16.73 -10.72
C ILE A 169 -5.61 15.29 -10.68
N GLU A 170 -5.41 14.67 -11.84
CA GLU A 170 -4.83 13.33 -11.94
C GLU A 170 -3.41 13.30 -11.37
N ARG A 171 -2.58 14.30 -11.69
CA ARG A 171 -1.23 14.43 -11.10
C ARG A 171 -1.28 14.54 -9.58
N VAL A 172 -2.11 15.44 -9.05
CA VAL A 172 -2.25 15.64 -7.60
C VAL A 172 -2.80 14.39 -6.91
N ALA A 173 -3.76 13.69 -7.53
CA ALA A 173 -4.28 12.43 -7.01
C ALA A 173 -3.18 11.37 -6.94
N ASN A 174 -2.38 11.22 -7.99
CA ASN A 174 -1.26 10.28 -8.03
C ASN A 174 -0.20 10.63 -6.96
N GLU A 175 0.19 11.91 -6.83
CA GLU A 175 1.10 12.36 -5.77
C GLU A 175 0.54 12.10 -4.37
N ASN A 176 -0.76 12.31 -4.16
CA ASN A 176 -1.41 12.04 -2.88
C ASN A 176 -1.41 10.55 -2.55
N THR A 177 -1.62 9.66 -3.54
CA THR A 177 -1.54 8.21 -3.32
C THR A 177 -0.13 7.77 -2.91
N LEU A 178 0.92 8.36 -3.51
CA LEU A 178 2.31 8.10 -3.12
C LEU A 178 2.58 8.60 -1.69
N LEU A 179 2.24 9.85 -1.38
CA LEU A 179 2.41 10.43 -0.04
C LEU A 179 1.67 9.64 1.03
N ARG A 180 0.46 9.15 0.73
CA ARG A 180 -0.30 8.32 1.67
C ARG A 180 0.45 7.03 2.02
N SER A 181 1.06 6.38 1.02
CA SER A 181 1.87 5.18 1.26
C SER A 181 3.11 5.50 2.11
N GLU A 182 3.78 6.62 1.85
CA GLU A 182 4.93 7.06 2.64
C GLU A 182 4.54 7.35 4.09
N VAL A 183 3.45 8.08 4.31
CA VAL A 183 2.93 8.37 5.65
C VAL A 183 2.57 7.10 6.40
N GLU A 184 1.94 6.11 5.76
CA GLU A 184 1.64 4.83 6.39
C GLU A 184 2.91 4.07 6.77
N THR A 185 3.94 4.06 5.91
CA THR A 185 5.24 3.44 6.24
C THR A 185 5.93 4.15 7.40
N LEU A 186 5.89 5.49 7.42
CA LEU A 186 6.52 6.29 8.46
C LEU A 186 5.79 6.12 9.80
N LYS A 187 4.46 6.08 9.78
CA LYS A 187 3.63 5.79 10.95
C LYS A 187 3.99 4.44 11.57
N LYS A 188 4.12 3.38 10.76
CA LYS A 188 4.55 2.06 11.23
C LYS A 188 5.96 2.09 11.85
N LYS A 189 6.89 2.84 11.26
CA LYS A 189 8.24 3.02 11.83
C LYS A 189 8.20 3.75 13.17
N VAL A 190 7.39 4.79 13.30
CA VAL A 190 7.21 5.52 14.55
C VAL A 190 6.59 4.63 15.63
N GLU A 191 5.56 3.86 15.31
CA GLU A 191 4.94 2.90 16.24
C GLU A 191 5.94 1.84 16.71
N ALA A 192 6.75 1.29 15.79
CA ALA A 192 7.80 0.35 16.15
C ALA A 192 8.87 0.96 17.07
N LEU A 193 9.31 2.19 16.79
CA LEU A 193 10.26 2.91 17.63
C LEU A 193 9.67 3.26 19.01
N GLN A 194 8.39 3.64 19.07
CA GLN A 194 7.69 3.88 20.33
C GLN A 194 7.59 2.62 21.18
N HIS A 195 7.28 1.47 20.57
CA HIS A 195 7.30 0.18 21.28
C HIS A 195 8.69 -0.17 21.77
N GLN A 196 9.72 -0.04 20.93
CA GLN A 196 11.10 -0.29 21.33
C GLN A 196 11.54 0.62 22.49
N LEU A 197 11.17 1.91 22.44
CA LEU A 197 11.45 2.84 23.53
C LEU A 197 10.69 2.45 24.81
N GLY A 198 9.42 2.06 24.70
CA GLY A 198 8.62 1.56 25.81
C GLY A 198 9.28 0.34 26.47
N ASP A 199 9.76 -0.60 25.67
CA ASP A 199 10.49 -1.78 26.14
C ASP A 199 11.79 -1.39 26.85
N GLN A 200 12.58 -0.50 26.27
CA GLN A 200 13.83 -0.01 26.89
C GLN A 200 13.57 0.73 28.20
N VAL A 201 12.55 1.58 28.27
CA VAL A 201 12.15 2.27 29.50
C VAL A 201 11.69 1.26 30.54
N SER A 202 10.92 0.24 30.16
CA SER A 202 10.48 -0.81 31.09
C SER A 202 11.67 -1.62 31.64
N GLN A 203 12.67 -1.91 30.80
CA GLN A 203 13.91 -2.57 31.22
C GLN A 203 14.71 -1.69 32.19
N LEU A 204 14.84 -0.39 31.90
CA LEU A 204 15.48 0.57 32.79
C LEU A 204 14.76 0.71 34.12
N GLN A 205 13.43 0.73 34.13
CA GLN A 205 12.64 0.75 35.36
C GLN A 205 12.86 -0.52 36.20
N ARG A 206 12.91 -1.70 35.56
CA ARG A 206 13.25 -2.97 36.24
C ARG A 206 14.65 -2.95 36.82
N LEU A 207 15.64 -2.43 36.09
CA LEU A 207 17.01 -2.26 36.59
C LEU A 207 17.06 -1.25 37.73
N GLY A 208 16.31 -0.15 37.65
CA GLY A 208 16.17 0.86 38.70
C GLY A 208 15.50 0.33 39.97
N GLN A 209 14.74 -0.76 39.90
CA GLN A 209 14.18 -1.47 41.05
C GLN A 209 15.17 -2.45 41.72
N ASN A 210 16.34 -2.68 41.12
CA ASN A 210 17.35 -3.54 41.71
C ASN A 210 17.94 -2.88 42.97
N ARG A 211 17.74 -3.52 44.13
CA ARG A 211 18.19 -3.01 45.44
C ARG A 211 19.67 -2.66 45.47
N LEU A 212 20.52 -3.44 44.80
CA LEU A 212 21.96 -3.19 44.73
C LEU A 212 22.25 -1.89 43.97
N LEU A 213 21.62 -1.69 42.82
CA LEU A 213 21.75 -0.43 42.06
C LEU A 213 21.24 0.75 42.87
N THR A 214 20.05 0.66 43.49
CA THR A 214 19.54 1.76 44.33
C THR A 214 20.40 2.06 45.55
N SER A 215 21.11 1.08 46.10
CA SER A 215 21.97 1.26 47.27
C SER A 215 23.32 1.89 46.96
N VAL A 216 23.76 1.88 45.69
CA VAL A 216 25.11 2.34 45.29
C VAL A 216 25.07 3.44 44.23
N CYS A 217 23.94 3.64 43.53
CA CYS A 217 23.84 4.55 42.38
C CYS A 217 24.05 6.03 42.69
N THR A 218 23.82 6.47 43.93
CA THR A 218 24.16 7.84 44.33
C THR A 218 25.04 7.84 45.57
N PRO A 219 25.92 8.84 45.71
CA PRO A 219 26.74 9.01 46.91
C PRO A 219 25.90 9.01 48.19
N GLU A 220 24.74 9.66 48.19
CA GLU A 220 23.85 9.75 49.35
C GLU A 220 23.22 8.40 49.69
N ALA A 221 22.83 7.61 48.67
CA ALA A 221 22.26 6.28 48.87
C ALA A 221 23.30 5.30 49.43
N LEU A 222 24.54 5.36 48.93
CA LEU A 222 25.63 4.55 49.45
C LEU A 222 25.99 4.93 50.88
N ILE A 223 26.06 6.23 51.19
CA ILE A 223 26.31 6.71 52.55
C ILE A 223 25.21 6.23 53.50
N ARG A 224 23.92 6.35 53.13
CA ARG A 224 22.80 5.87 53.96
C ARG A 224 22.84 4.35 54.19
N THR A 225 23.22 3.58 53.17
CA THR A 225 23.36 2.13 53.29
C THR A 225 24.48 1.78 54.26
N LEU A 226 25.67 2.39 54.09
CA LEU A 226 26.80 2.21 55.00
C LEU A 226 26.47 2.69 56.44
N GLU A 227 25.72 3.78 56.61
CA GLU A 227 25.22 4.21 57.93
C GLU A 227 24.32 3.16 58.58
N THR A 228 23.45 2.52 57.80
CA THR A 228 22.55 1.47 58.28
C THR A 228 23.33 0.21 58.65
N ASP A 229 24.31 -0.19 57.83
CA ASP A 229 25.18 -1.33 58.10
C ASP A 229 26.02 -1.13 59.37
N VAL A 230 26.60 0.06 59.56
CA VAL A 230 27.32 0.38 60.81
C VAL A 230 26.39 0.30 62.03
N ARG A 231 25.15 0.78 61.93
CA ARG A 231 24.18 0.68 63.05
C ARG A 231 23.83 -0.77 63.37
N THR A 232 23.60 -1.60 62.36
CA THR A 232 23.30 -3.02 62.52
C THR A 232 24.48 -3.75 63.14
N MET A 233 25.69 -3.57 62.59
CA MET A 233 26.92 -4.15 63.12
C MET A 233 27.20 -3.68 64.55
N SER A 234 26.89 -2.42 64.89
CA SER A 234 27.02 -1.90 66.26
C SER A 234 26.04 -2.61 67.22
N GLY A 235 24.81 -2.85 66.78
CA GLY A 235 23.82 -3.62 67.55
C GLY A 235 24.26 -5.06 67.79
N GLU A 236 24.73 -5.74 66.74
CA GLU A 236 25.26 -7.11 66.81
C GLU A 236 26.50 -7.19 67.71
N CYS A 237 27.45 -6.27 67.54
CA CYS A 237 28.66 -6.18 68.33
C CYS A 237 28.35 -5.96 69.82
N LYS A 238 27.38 -5.08 70.16
CA LYS A 238 26.90 -4.91 71.54
C LYS A 238 26.26 -6.19 72.09
N ALA A 239 25.50 -6.92 71.27
CA ALA A 239 24.91 -8.19 71.68
C ALA A 239 25.98 -9.25 71.97
N VAL A 240 27.02 -9.35 71.13
CA VAL A 240 28.17 -10.24 71.35
C VAL A 240 28.96 -9.82 72.60
N GLY A 241 29.21 -8.53 72.79
CA GLY A 241 29.88 -8.00 73.97
C GLY A 241 29.13 -8.30 75.26
N LYS A 242 27.80 -8.19 75.25
CA LYS A 242 26.95 -8.57 76.39
C LYS A 242 27.04 -10.08 76.68
N LYS A 243 26.95 -10.92 75.63
CA LYS A 243 27.12 -12.37 75.78
C LYS A 243 28.50 -12.75 76.34
N ALA A 244 29.56 -12.06 75.90
CA ALA A 244 30.90 -12.24 76.46
C ALA A 244 30.92 -11.90 77.96
N LEU A 245 30.38 -10.74 78.36
CA LEU A 245 30.31 -10.35 79.77
C LEU A 245 29.52 -11.32 80.65
N ASP A 246 28.43 -11.89 80.12
CA ASP A 246 27.63 -12.90 80.83
C ASP A 246 28.42 -14.23 80.99
N ALA A 247 29.20 -14.62 79.97
CA ALA A 247 30.06 -15.81 79.99
C ALA A 247 31.26 -15.68 80.95
N TYR A 248 31.73 -14.46 81.22
CA TYR A 248 32.89 -14.20 82.10
C TYR A 248 32.77 -14.83 83.49
N ARG A 249 31.54 -14.94 84.02
CA ARG A 249 31.27 -15.50 85.35
C ARG A 249 31.06 -17.01 85.36
N THR A 250 30.88 -17.64 84.20
CA THR A 250 30.38 -19.03 84.09
C THR A 250 31.35 -19.95 83.34
N ASP A 251 31.95 -19.49 82.24
CA ASP A 251 32.88 -20.27 81.42
C ASP A 251 33.97 -19.39 80.79
N LYS A 252 35.21 -19.62 81.23
CA LYS A 252 36.39 -18.86 80.79
C LYS A 252 36.77 -19.13 79.34
N SER A 253 36.44 -20.30 78.80
CA SER A 253 36.74 -20.67 77.42
C SER A 253 35.79 -19.96 76.44
N SER A 254 34.49 -20.06 76.70
CA SER A 254 33.44 -19.33 75.99
C SER A 254 33.62 -17.80 76.03
N PHE A 255 34.08 -17.27 77.18
CA PHE A 255 34.44 -15.86 77.29
C PHE A 255 35.53 -15.44 76.29
N GLN A 256 36.59 -16.24 76.15
CA GLN A 256 37.72 -15.91 75.30
C GLN A 256 37.32 -15.92 73.81
N ASP A 257 36.50 -16.89 73.39
CA ASP A 257 36.01 -16.99 72.01
C ASP A 257 35.07 -15.83 71.65
N LEU A 258 34.14 -15.49 72.57
CA LEU A 258 33.22 -14.36 72.38
C LEU A 258 33.95 -13.00 72.41
N LEU A 259 35.03 -12.89 73.19
CA LEU A 259 35.87 -11.69 73.24
C LEU A 259 36.63 -11.49 71.93
N GLU A 260 37.19 -12.55 71.34
CA GLU A 260 37.85 -12.47 70.04
C GLU A 260 36.85 -12.17 68.91
N LEU A 261 35.65 -12.77 68.95
CA LEU A 261 34.56 -12.44 68.03
C LEU A 261 34.15 -10.97 68.15
N TYR A 262 34.01 -10.46 69.37
CA TYR A 262 33.71 -9.05 69.64
C TYR A 262 34.79 -8.12 69.09
N LYS A 263 36.07 -8.41 69.34
CA LYS A 263 37.20 -7.63 68.80
C LYS A 263 37.19 -7.61 67.28
N ALA A 264 36.98 -8.77 66.64
CA ALA A 264 36.92 -8.89 65.20
C ALA A 264 35.76 -8.08 64.60
N GLN A 265 34.55 -8.21 65.15
CA GLN A 265 33.37 -7.46 64.71
C GLN A 265 33.52 -5.95 64.96
N SER A 266 34.03 -5.55 66.12
CA SER A 266 34.30 -4.14 66.44
C SER A 266 35.32 -3.52 65.48
N LYS A 267 36.37 -4.27 65.12
CA LYS A 267 37.38 -3.81 64.15
C LYS A 267 36.78 -3.66 62.75
N ALA A 268 35.98 -4.62 62.31
CA ALA A 268 35.31 -4.57 61.00
C ALA A 268 34.33 -3.39 60.90
N MET A 269 33.51 -3.19 61.94
CA MET A 269 32.59 -2.05 62.06
C MET A 269 33.35 -0.71 62.01
N HIS A 270 34.41 -0.54 62.80
CA HIS A 270 35.19 0.70 62.80
C HIS A 270 35.84 0.98 61.45
N MET A 271 36.36 -0.05 60.77
CA MET A 271 36.92 0.13 59.43
C MET A 271 35.86 0.62 58.44
N LEU A 272 34.66 0.05 58.49
CA LEU A 272 33.55 0.44 57.61
C LEU A 272 33.07 1.87 57.92
N ASP A 273 33.04 2.25 59.19
CA ASP A 273 32.70 3.60 59.65
C ASP A 273 33.72 4.66 59.18
N LEU A 274 35.02 4.37 59.29
CA LEU A 274 36.08 5.24 58.78
C LEU A 274 36.00 5.41 57.25
N LYS A 275 35.75 4.31 56.53
CA LYS A 275 35.54 4.36 55.07
C LYS A 275 34.33 5.22 54.69
N ARG A 276 33.22 5.10 55.43
CA ARG A 276 32.02 5.92 55.25
C ARG A 276 32.31 7.40 55.46
N ILE A 277 33.01 7.77 56.54
CA ILE A 277 33.36 9.16 56.85
C ILE A 277 34.29 9.74 55.78
N SER A 278 35.32 8.98 55.37
CA SER A 278 36.23 9.39 54.30
C SER A 278 35.49 9.60 52.98
N TYR A 279 34.61 8.68 52.60
CA TYR A 279 33.81 8.78 51.38
C TYR A 279 32.87 9.99 51.41
N ARG A 280 32.18 10.23 52.53
CA ARG A 280 31.32 11.40 52.72
C ARG A 280 32.09 12.72 52.60
N ALA A 281 33.31 12.78 53.12
CA ALA A 281 34.17 13.96 52.98
C ALA A 281 34.62 14.19 51.54
N GLN A 282 34.95 13.11 50.80
CA GLN A 282 35.31 13.19 49.38
C GLN A 282 34.13 13.67 48.51
N CYS A 283 32.91 13.20 48.78
CA CYS A 283 31.72 13.62 48.04
C CYS A 283 31.28 15.05 48.35
N ALA A 284 31.70 15.65 49.46
CA ALA A 284 31.41 17.05 49.79
C ALA A 284 32.42 18.04 49.21
N ALA A 285 33.56 17.56 48.71
CA ALA A 285 34.64 18.36 48.14
C ALA A 285 34.60 18.46 46.60
N ASN A 286 33.79 17.63 45.95
CA ASN A 286 33.54 17.59 44.51
C ASN A 286 32.10 18.02 44.21
#